data_AF-A0A535GJG5-F1
#
_entry.id   AF-A0A535GJG5-F1
#
_cell.length_a   1.000
_cell.length_b   1.000
_cell.length_c   1.000
_cell.angle_alpha   90.00
_cell.angle_beta   90.00
_cell.angle_gamma   90.00
#
_symmetry.space_group_name_H-M   'P 1'
#
loop_
_entity.id
_entity.type
_entity.pdbx_description
1 polymer ?
#
loop_
_entity_poly.entity_id
_entity_poly.type
_entity_poly.pdbx_seq_one_letter_code
_entity_poly.pdbx_strand_id
1 'polypeptide(L)' 'MPLSIPPAFIDLLEGDALGHLATLRADGSPHVTPVWIDHEGDTLL' A
#
# COMPACT_ATOMS: atom_id res chain seq x y z
N MET A 1 10.64 9.35 -10.88
CA MET A 1 10.62 9.87 -9.51
C MET A 1 9.37 9.30 -8.88
N PRO A 2 9.44 8.57 -7.75
CA PRO A 2 8.22 8.12 -7.09
C PRO A 2 7.38 9.35 -6.72
N LEU A 3 6.06 9.21 -6.84
CA LEU A 3 5.13 10.26 -6.45
C LEU A 3 4.98 10.20 -4.93
N SER A 4 5.22 11.31 -4.23
CA SER A 4 4.93 11.42 -2.80
C SER A 4 3.43 11.23 -2.55
N ILE A 5 3.08 10.71 -1.37
CA ILE A 5 1.67 10.51 -0.99
C ILE A 5 1.02 11.90 -0.90
N PRO A 6 -0.11 12.15 -1.58
CA PRO A 6 -0.73 13.46 -1.52
C PRO A 6 -1.16 13.80 -0.09
N PRO A 7 -0.85 14.99 0.45
CA PRO A 7 -1.12 15.34 1.85
C PRO A 7 -2.59 15.20 2.26
N ALA A 8 -3.51 15.37 1.31
CA ALA A 8 -4.95 15.25 1.54
C ALA A 8 -5.43 13.80 1.81
N PHE A 9 -4.56 12.80 1.70
CA PHE A 9 -4.90 11.38 1.87
C PHE A 9 -4.00 10.65 2.87
N ILE A 10 -3.09 11.35 3.55
CA ILE A 10 -2.21 10.75 4.57
C ILE A 10 -3.02 10.17 5.72
N ASP A 11 -4.13 10.81 6.08
CA ASP A 11 -5.05 10.38 7.13
C ASP A 11 -5.65 8.98 6.92
N LEU A 12 -5.70 8.50 5.67
CA LEU A 12 -6.13 7.13 5.36
C LEU A 12 -5.15 6.06 5.86
N LEU A 13 -3.90 6.44 6.13
CA LEU A 13 -2.82 5.56 6.56
C LEU A 13 -2.54 5.68 8.06
N GLU A 14 -2.95 6.77 8.72
CA GLU A 14 -2.73 7.03 10.16
C GLU A 14 -3.71 6.28 11.11
N GLY A 15 -4.32 5.20 10.65
CA GLY A 15 -5.30 4.39 11.40
C GLY A 15 -5.18 2.89 11.14
N ASP A 16 -6.25 2.12 11.40
CA ASP A 16 -6.29 0.68 11.08
C ASP A 16 -6.43 0.46 9.56
N ALA A 17 -5.34 0.69 8.84
CA ALA A 17 -5.29 0.67 7.39
C ALA A 17 -5.06 -0.75 6.84
N LEU A 18 -5.95 -1.18 5.95
CA LEU A 18 -5.83 -2.42 5.19
C LEU A 18 -5.48 -2.14 3.72
N GLY A 19 -4.35 -2.68 3.27
CA GLY A 19 -3.92 -2.66 1.88
C GLY A 19 -4.16 -3.99 1.17
N HIS A 20 -4.38 -3.94 -0.15
CA HIS A 20 -4.43 -5.13 -1.00
C HIS A 20 -3.06 -5.35 -1.66
N LEU A 21 -2.24 -6.21 -1.08
CA LEU A 21 -0.94 -6.54 -1.66
C LEU A 21 -1.14 -7.49 -2.84
N ALA A 22 -0.87 -6.99 -4.04
CA ALA A 22 -0.91 -7.76 -5.27
C ALA A 22 0.51 -8.13 -5.73
N THR A 23 0.79 -9.42 -5.88
CA THR A 23 1.99 -9.94 -6.55
C THR A 23 1.61 -10.67 -7.82
N LEU A 24 2.58 -10.88 -8.71
CA LEU A 24 2.37 -11.71 -9.90
C LEU A 24 2.73 -13.16 -9.58
N ARG A 25 1.84 -14.09 -9.93
CA ARG A 25 2.15 -15.52 -9.97
C ARG A 25 3.06 -15.83 -11.17
N ALA A 26 3.59 -17.05 -11.21
CA ALA A 26 4.46 -17.52 -12.30
C ALA A 26 3.79 -17.47 -13.69
N ASP A 27 2.46 -17.59 -13.75
CA ASP A 27 1.67 -17.50 -14.99
C ASP A 27 1.24 -16.06 -15.33
N GLY A 28 1.70 -15.07 -14.55
CA GLY A 28 1.36 -13.66 -14.71
C GLY A 28 0.01 -13.24 -14.12
N SER A 29 -0.78 -14.17 -13.57
CA SER A 29 -2.04 -13.83 -12.89
C SER A 29 -1.78 -13.17 -11.52
N PRO A 30 -2.65 -12.25 -11.06
CA PRO A 30 -2.46 -11.56 -9.78
C PRO A 30 -2.80 -12.45 -8.58
N HIS A 31 -1.90 -12.55 -7.62
CA HIS A 31 -2.16 -13.07 -6.27
C HIS A 31 -2.34 -11.90 -5.32
N VAL A 32 -3.52 -11.81 -4.70
CA VAL A 32 -3.91 -10.67 -3.86
C VAL A 32 -4.24 -11.14 -2.46
N THR A 33 -3.64 -10.51 -1.46
CA THR A 33 -3.94 -10.76 -0.04
C THR A 33 -4.09 -9.44 0.70
N PRO A 34 -5.09 -9.30 1.60
CA PRO A 34 -5.18 -8.14 2.48
C PRO A 34 -4.06 -8.21 3.52
N VAL A 35 -3.41 -7.07 3.77
CA VAL A 35 -2.38 -6.90 4.79
C VAL A 35 -2.62 -5.60 5.55
N TRP A 36 -2.24 -5.57 6.83
CA TRP A 36 -2.11 -4.31 7.56
C TRP A 36 -0.95 -3.52 6.98
N ILE A 37 -1.15 -2.22 6.80
CA ILE A 37 -0.14 -1.31 6.28
C ILE A 37 0.01 -0.10 7.20
N ASP A 38 1.18 0.50 7.16
CA ASP A 38 1.47 1.78 7.83
C ASP A 38 2.32 2.66 6.89
N HIS A 39 2.71 3.86 7.33
CA HIS A 39 3.60 4.72 6.58
C HIS A 39 4.64 5.42 7.45
N GLU A 40 5.82 5.65 6.87
CA GLU A 40 6.88 6.47 7.45
C GLU A 40 7.32 7.50 6.41
N GLY A 41 6.84 8.74 6.57
CA GLY A 41 7.02 9.79 5.57
C GLY A 41 6.39 9.38 4.23
N ASP A 42 7.22 9.25 3.19
CA ASP A 42 6.84 8.81 1.84
C ASP A 42 6.98 7.27 1.63
N THR A 43 7.26 6.51 2.68
CA THR A 43 7.43 5.05 2.63
C THR A 43 6.19 4.34 3.15
N LEU A 44 5.72 3.31 2.43
CA LEU A 44 4.71 2.36 2.95
C LEU A 44 5.40 1.18 3.64
N LEU A 45 4.88 0.82 4.81
CA LEU A 45 5.34 -0.30 5.64
C LEU A 45 4.36 -1.47 5.57
#